data_AF-A0A378JBD2-F1
#
_entry.id   AF-A0A378JBD2-F1
#
_cell.length_a   1.000
_cell.length_b   1.000
_cell.length_c   1.000
_cell.angle_alpha   90.00
_cell.angle_beta   90.00
_cell.angle_gamma   90.00
#
_symmetry.space_group_name_H-M   'P 1'
#
loop_
_entity.id
_entity.type
_entity.pdbx_description
1 polymer ?
#
loop_
_entity_poly.entity_id
_entity_poly.type
_entity_poly.pdbx_seq_one_letter_code
_entity_poly.pdbx_strand_id
1 'polypeptide(L)'
;MPKLSDRKAKTLKLIVLRYLQGANLDFTKESLEKECLELNYPCQDLFEFIELKDENDPLLLAILGSLGVKKNRPNRASKADSKTEGAYEKLFANSKNLYELLTHLYHDGHHHLGYLLKVIDKTKPSYWWTLIAGALSSIGLGSWAYNSGAGHAILIWIERIAPPLIHWLSKSVSILRNMPLLGVIYNSLTLSWIWRSTLAYGTTTNPRKVYYLFFETLAKTLTIIAYLLALMAIGHMTIIPACLFIASSFSDVVKSVCSLFINYQQKKTIDFVIDKSAPWEKQAQQRRSINLIERSSETVWVKLLAAGFTTLTVAFMCLIPPSFFLSVSCLTVMALVFLAKHSLLASVHELFAVKLQVSINEIGPPDDPDLRPVIVIEETGPAFEQEPDLAKIVLGLVDTVVNVVTEHSPTTIIKRLGGRGTPEPTSPIDHQHFPPVLVTPSDKGSQGQITEERENSTTFKLDD
;
A
#
# COMPACT_ATOMS: atom_id res chain seq x y z
N MET A 1 17.07 -1.01 -20.72
CA MET A 1 16.86 -0.86 -19.27
C MET A 1 18.15 -1.24 -18.57
N PRO A 2 18.58 -0.51 -17.52
CA PRO A 2 19.74 -0.90 -16.74
C PRO A 2 19.50 -2.29 -16.14
N LYS A 3 20.53 -3.16 -16.17
CA LYS A 3 20.47 -4.47 -15.54
C LYS A 3 21.00 -4.39 -14.13
N LEU A 4 20.13 -4.72 -13.18
CA LEU A 4 20.49 -4.82 -11.77
C LEU A 4 21.49 -5.97 -11.59
N SER A 5 22.52 -5.80 -10.76
CA SER A 5 23.45 -6.90 -10.49
C SER A 5 22.73 -8.08 -9.83
N ASP A 6 23.17 -9.30 -10.14
CA ASP A 6 22.60 -10.54 -9.56
C ASP A 6 22.56 -10.50 -8.03
N ARG A 7 23.55 -9.86 -7.41
CA ARG A 7 23.61 -9.65 -5.98
C ARG A 7 22.44 -8.81 -5.48
N LYS A 8 22.20 -7.64 -6.09
CA LYS A 8 21.12 -6.74 -5.71
C LYS A 8 19.75 -7.34 -6.01
N ALA A 9 19.62 -8.07 -7.11
CA ALA A 9 18.42 -8.84 -7.42
C ALA A 9 18.12 -9.91 -6.35
N LYS A 10 19.14 -10.64 -5.88
CA LYS A 10 19.00 -11.61 -4.77
C LYS A 10 18.60 -10.93 -3.47
N THR A 11 19.19 -9.77 -3.13
CA THR A 11 18.82 -9.02 -1.91
C THR A 11 17.35 -8.60 -1.94
N LEU A 12 16.86 -8.05 -3.04
CA LEU A 12 15.46 -7.63 -3.19
C LEU A 12 14.50 -8.82 -3.10
N LYS A 13 14.80 -9.94 -3.77
CA LYS A 13 14.05 -11.20 -3.65
C LYS A 13 14.01 -11.70 -2.20
N LEU A 14 15.12 -11.59 -1.48
CA LEU A 14 15.23 -12.01 -0.09
C LEU A 14 14.43 -11.11 0.86
N ILE A 15 14.33 -9.81 0.59
CA ILE A 15 13.44 -8.89 1.32
C ILE A 15 11.98 -9.34 1.17
N VAL A 16 11.55 -9.68 -0.05
CA VAL A 16 10.20 -10.22 -0.30
C VAL A 16 9.96 -11.54 0.43
N LEU A 17 10.92 -12.46 0.38
CA LEU A 17 10.83 -13.74 1.08
C LEU A 17 10.71 -13.55 2.60
N ARG A 18 11.54 -12.68 3.18
CA ARG A 18 11.48 -12.35 4.61
C ARG A 18 10.12 -11.75 5.00
N TYR A 19 9.58 -10.85 4.18
CA TYR A 19 8.25 -10.30 4.38
C TYR A 19 7.17 -11.40 4.37
N LEU A 20 7.28 -12.40 3.48
CA LEU A 20 6.33 -13.51 3.45
C LEU A 20 6.44 -14.44 4.66
N GLN A 21 7.62 -14.48 5.28
CA GLN A 21 7.96 -15.32 6.43
C GLN A 21 7.74 -14.65 7.79
N GLY A 22 7.11 -13.47 7.85
CA GLY A 22 6.80 -12.83 9.14
C GLY A 22 7.75 -11.71 9.57
N ALA A 23 8.66 -11.25 8.70
CA ALA A 23 9.57 -10.17 9.07
C ALA A 23 8.81 -8.90 9.45
N ASN A 24 9.36 -8.15 10.41
CA ASN A 24 8.77 -6.87 10.83
C ASN A 24 8.62 -5.94 9.61
N LEU A 25 7.46 -5.28 9.53
CA LEU A 25 7.17 -4.33 8.46
C LEU A 25 8.16 -3.17 8.45
N ASP A 26 8.55 -2.65 9.61
CA ASP A 26 9.46 -1.52 9.69
C ASP A 26 10.85 -1.90 9.15
N PHE A 27 11.33 -3.09 9.52
CA PHE A 27 12.55 -3.65 8.95
C PHE A 27 12.46 -3.83 7.42
N THR A 28 11.30 -4.25 6.90
CA THR A 28 11.07 -4.39 5.47
C THR A 28 11.11 -3.01 4.77
N LYS A 29 10.44 -2.00 5.34
CA LYS A 29 10.43 -0.63 4.83
C LYS A 29 11.85 -0.04 4.82
N GLU A 30 12.56 -0.12 5.94
CA GLU A 30 13.94 0.36 6.09
C GLU A 30 14.89 -0.33 5.10
N SER A 31 14.75 -1.65 4.92
CA SER A 31 15.56 -2.39 3.96
C SER A 31 15.31 -1.94 2.52
N LEU A 32 14.04 -1.73 2.14
CA LEU A 32 13.69 -1.22 0.82
C LEU A 32 14.16 0.23 0.62
N GLU A 33 13.99 1.10 1.62
CA GLU A 33 14.47 2.48 1.59
C GLU A 33 15.98 2.55 1.44
N LYS A 34 16.72 1.72 2.17
CA LYS A 34 18.17 1.62 2.06
C LYS A 34 18.60 1.24 0.64
N GLU A 35 18.00 0.22 0.04
CA GLU A 35 18.31 -0.20 -1.33
C GLU A 35 17.93 0.89 -2.36
N CYS A 36 16.82 1.60 -2.16
CA CYS A 36 16.42 2.70 -3.03
C CYS A 36 17.38 3.90 -2.95
N LEU A 37 17.85 4.23 -1.74
CA LEU A 37 18.81 5.31 -1.52
C LEU A 37 20.19 4.96 -2.09
N GLU A 38 20.65 3.72 -1.90
CA GLU A 38 21.93 3.24 -2.41
C GLU A 38 21.98 3.25 -3.94
N LEU A 39 20.88 2.88 -4.58
CA LEU A 39 20.79 2.82 -6.05
C LEU A 39 20.29 4.13 -6.68
N ASN A 40 19.71 5.04 -5.89
CA ASN A 40 19.04 6.26 -6.35
C ASN A 40 17.94 6.01 -7.40
N TYR A 41 17.21 4.91 -7.26
CA TYR A 41 16.06 4.55 -8.09
C TYR A 41 14.80 4.33 -7.24
N PRO A 42 13.60 4.63 -7.76
CA PRO A 42 12.34 4.20 -7.15
C PRO A 42 12.30 2.68 -6.98
N CYS A 43 11.72 2.22 -5.87
CA CYS A 43 11.66 0.79 -5.56
C CYS A 43 10.91 -0.01 -6.63
N GLN A 44 9.81 0.56 -7.16
CA GLN A 44 9.06 -0.04 -8.26
C GLN A 44 9.97 -0.41 -9.44
N ASP A 45 10.77 0.54 -9.91
CA ASP A 45 11.69 0.34 -11.04
C ASP A 45 12.72 -0.75 -10.73
N LEU A 46 13.24 -0.79 -9.49
CA LEU A 46 14.16 -1.84 -9.06
C LEU A 46 13.56 -3.25 -9.16
N PHE A 47 12.29 -3.41 -8.79
CA PHE A 47 11.58 -4.69 -8.93
C PHE A 47 11.20 -5.00 -10.38
N GLU A 48 10.98 -3.99 -11.22
CA GLU A 48 10.76 -4.15 -12.66
C GLU A 48 12.02 -4.60 -13.41
N PHE A 49 13.22 -4.23 -12.92
CA PHE A 49 14.50 -4.66 -13.49
C PHE A 49 14.89 -6.11 -13.18
N ILE A 50 14.20 -6.77 -12.25
CA ILE A 50 14.45 -8.18 -11.91
C ILE A 50 13.69 -9.08 -12.88
N GLU A 51 14.36 -9.50 -13.96
CA GLU A 51 13.80 -10.42 -14.96
C GLU A 51 13.66 -11.85 -14.40
N LEU A 52 12.59 -12.54 -14.80
CA LEU A 52 12.28 -13.93 -14.39
C LEU A 52 12.84 -14.96 -15.38
N LYS A 53 14.14 -14.89 -15.69
CA LYS A 53 14.78 -15.77 -16.69
C LYS A 53 15.01 -17.20 -16.22
N ASP A 54 15.21 -17.40 -14.92
CA ASP A 54 15.51 -18.71 -14.33
C ASP A 54 14.32 -19.24 -13.53
N GLU A 55 13.60 -20.20 -14.10
CA GLU A 55 12.47 -20.88 -13.45
C GLU A 55 12.89 -21.76 -12.25
N ASN A 56 14.18 -22.01 -12.08
CA ASN A 56 14.71 -22.82 -11.00
C ASN A 56 15.46 -21.97 -9.96
N ASP A 57 15.31 -20.64 -9.98
CA ASP A 57 15.86 -19.77 -8.94
C ASP A 57 15.29 -20.17 -7.56
N PRO A 58 16.15 -20.59 -6.61
CA PRO A 58 15.71 -21.06 -5.29
C PRO A 58 14.95 -19.99 -4.51
N LEU A 59 15.23 -18.69 -4.69
CA LEU A 59 14.49 -17.62 -4.03
C LEU A 59 13.08 -17.47 -4.58
N LEU A 60 12.90 -17.56 -5.89
CA LEU A 60 11.58 -17.49 -6.52
C LEU A 60 10.74 -18.70 -6.13
N LEU A 61 11.35 -19.90 -6.09
CA LEU A 61 10.71 -21.10 -5.61
C LEU A 61 10.31 -20.99 -4.13
N ALA A 62 11.18 -20.45 -3.27
CA ALA A 62 10.87 -20.23 -1.86
C ALA A 62 9.76 -19.20 -1.64
N ILE A 63 9.72 -18.12 -2.44
CA ILE A 63 8.63 -17.12 -2.42
C ILE A 63 7.30 -17.79 -2.73
N LEU A 64 7.26 -18.62 -3.77
CA LEU A 64 6.04 -19.29 -4.22
C LEU A 64 5.63 -20.44 -3.30
N GLY A 65 6.58 -21.22 -2.81
CA GLY A 65 6.36 -22.23 -1.77
C GLY A 65 5.79 -21.60 -0.50
N SER A 66 6.35 -20.45 -0.08
CA SER A 66 5.83 -19.69 1.07
C SER A 66 4.38 -19.23 0.88
N LEU A 67 3.89 -19.15 -0.36
CA LEU A 67 2.51 -18.83 -0.72
C LEU A 67 1.63 -20.07 -0.96
N GLY A 68 2.21 -21.27 -0.89
CA GLY A 68 1.55 -22.54 -1.21
C GLY A 68 1.36 -22.78 -2.71
N VAL A 69 2.04 -22.03 -3.57
CA VAL A 69 2.02 -22.19 -5.03
C VAL A 69 3.07 -23.22 -5.42
N LYS A 70 2.64 -24.47 -5.64
CA LYS A 70 3.54 -25.59 -5.92
C LYS A 70 3.80 -25.72 -7.43
N LYS A 71 5.07 -25.90 -7.80
CA LYS A 71 5.47 -26.34 -9.14
C LYS A 71 4.96 -27.77 -9.36
N ASN A 72 4.27 -28.03 -10.46
CA ASN A 72 3.82 -29.38 -10.77
C ASN A 72 5.05 -30.23 -11.10
N ARG A 73 5.41 -31.20 -10.25
CA ARG A 73 6.53 -32.11 -10.55
C ARG A 73 6.17 -32.97 -11.78
N PRO A 74 6.99 -33.00 -12.84
CA PRO A 74 6.69 -33.74 -14.07
C PRO A 74 6.49 -35.25 -13.83
N ASN A 75 7.09 -35.82 -12.78
CA ASN A 75 7.03 -37.26 -12.50
C ASN A 75 5.81 -37.74 -11.69
N ARG A 76 4.91 -36.85 -11.27
CA ARG A 76 3.68 -37.21 -10.51
C ARG A 76 2.38 -36.87 -11.25
N ALA A 77 2.46 -36.31 -12.45
CA ALA A 77 1.30 -36.10 -13.29
C ALA A 77 0.72 -37.46 -13.70
N SER A 78 -0.32 -37.90 -12.98
CA SER A 78 -1.26 -38.88 -13.50
C SER A 78 -1.67 -38.42 -14.90
N LYS A 79 -1.62 -39.31 -15.90
CA LYS A 79 -1.88 -39.01 -17.33
C LYS A 79 -3.20 -38.25 -17.57
N ALA A 80 -4.13 -38.25 -16.62
CA ALA A 80 -5.40 -37.53 -16.66
C ALA A 80 -5.29 -36.00 -16.44
N ASP A 81 -4.27 -35.50 -15.71
CA ASP A 81 -4.14 -34.06 -15.36
C ASP A 81 -3.17 -33.28 -16.27
N SER A 82 -2.56 -33.96 -17.25
CA SER A 82 -1.53 -33.42 -18.15
C SER A 82 -2.00 -32.31 -19.11
N LYS A 83 -3.30 -31.97 -19.12
CA LYS A 83 -3.88 -30.95 -20.01
C LYS A 83 -4.14 -29.59 -19.34
N THR A 84 -4.02 -29.51 -18.02
CA THR A 84 -4.05 -28.24 -17.29
C THR A 84 -2.62 -27.83 -17.01
N GLU A 85 -2.07 -26.94 -17.86
CA GLU A 85 -0.95 -26.07 -17.46
C GLU A 85 -1.17 -25.64 -16.00
N GLY A 86 -0.26 -26.00 -15.11
CA GLY A 86 -0.39 -25.71 -13.69
C GLY A 86 -0.45 -24.20 -13.48
N ALA A 87 -1.15 -23.79 -12.43
CA ALA A 87 -1.27 -22.38 -12.06
C ALA A 87 0.11 -21.69 -11.95
N TYR A 88 1.13 -22.44 -11.54
CA TYR A 88 2.53 -22.02 -11.51
C TYR A 88 3.08 -21.66 -12.90
N GLU A 89 2.98 -22.57 -13.88
CA GLU A 89 3.58 -22.34 -15.21
C GLU A 89 2.88 -21.17 -15.94
N LYS A 90 1.56 -21.02 -15.77
CA LYS A 90 0.82 -19.88 -16.32
C LYS A 90 1.22 -18.55 -15.67
N LEU A 91 1.49 -18.54 -14.37
CA LEU A 91 1.90 -17.33 -13.65
C LEU A 91 3.28 -16.86 -14.12
N PHE A 92 4.23 -17.78 -14.29
CA PHE A 92 5.56 -17.45 -14.81
C PHE A 92 5.53 -17.00 -16.27
N ALA A 93 4.83 -17.73 -17.13
CA ALA A 93 4.77 -17.40 -18.57
C ALA A 93 4.19 -15.99 -18.83
N ASN A 94 3.31 -15.52 -17.94
CA ASN A 94 2.68 -14.20 -18.07
C ASN A 94 3.42 -13.07 -17.36
N SER A 95 4.45 -13.35 -16.55
CA SER A 95 5.15 -12.33 -15.75
C SER A 95 6.56 -12.11 -16.31
N LYS A 96 6.88 -10.87 -16.71
CA LYS A 96 8.22 -10.54 -17.24
C LYS A 96 9.24 -10.29 -16.13
N ASN A 97 8.78 -9.71 -15.03
CA ASN A 97 9.62 -9.31 -13.90
C ASN A 97 8.97 -9.63 -12.55
N LEU A 98 9.75 -9.47 -11.47
CA LEU A 98 9.28 -9.78 -10.12
C LEU A 98 8.10 -8.88 -9.68
N TYR A 99 8.06 -7.62 -10.09
CA TYR A 99 6.95 -6.72 -9.78
C TYR A 99 5.61 -7.22 -10.39
N GLU A 100 5.62 -7.58 -11.68
CA GLU A 100 4.48 -8.15 -12.38
C GLU A 100 4.04 -9.47 -11.73
N LEU A 101 4.98 -10.34 -11.35
CA LEU A 101 4.67 -11.59 -10.66
C LEU A 101 3.95 -11.35 -9.33
N LEU A 102 4.45 -10.44 -8.50
CA LEU A 102 3.80 -10.08 -7.23
C LEU A 102 2.41 -9.48 -7.44
N THR A 103 2.25 -8.69 -8.50
CA THR A 103 0.97 -8.10 -8.90
C THR A 103 -0.03 -9.18 -9.35
N HIS A 104 0.41 -10.15 -10.16
CA HIS A 104 -0.41 -11.29 -10.57
C HIS A 104 -0.81 -12.16 -9.38
N LEU A 105 0.12 -12.46 -8.46
CA LEU A 105 -0.17 -13.19 -7.23
C LEU A 105 -1.19 -12.46 -6.34
N TYR A 106 -1.07 -11.13 -6.22
CA TYR A 106 -2.06 -10.32 -5.53
C TYR A 106 -3.45 -10.46 -6.17
N HIS A 107 -3.55 -10.37 -7.50
CA HIS A 107 -4.80 -10.54 -8.22
C HIS A 107 -5.37 -11.97 -8.17
N ASP A 108 -4.52 -12.98 -8.01
CA ASP A 108 -4.93 -14.38 -7.89
C ASP A 108 -5.31 -14.80 -6.46
N GLY A 109 -5.31 -13.85 -5.51
CA GLY A 109 -5.93 -14.02 -4.19
C GLY A 109 -4.98 -13.90 -3.01
N HIS A 110 -3.68 -13.67 -3.25
CA HIS A 110 -2.70 -13.41 -2.20
C HIS A 110 -2.77 -11.95 -1.72
N HIS A 111 -3.94 -11.54 -1.20
CA HIS A 111 -4.28 -10.16 -0.82
C HIS A 111 -3.40 -9.51 0.27
N HIS A 112 -2.53 -10.29 0.91
CA HIS A 112 -1.55 -9.80 1.88
C HIS A 112 -0.36 -9.12 1.18
N LEU A 113 -0.01 -9.55 -0.04
CA LEU A 113 0.99 -8.89 -0.89
C LEU A 113 0.63 -7.44 -1.23
N GLY A 114 -0.65 -7.07 -1.17
CA GLY A 114 -1.10 -5.72 -1.47
C GLY A 114 -0.47 -4.64 -0.58
N TYR A 115 -0.13 -4.97 0.68
CA TYR A 115 0.61 -4.00 1.51
C TYR A 115 2.08 -3.89 1.09
N LEU A 116 2.73 -5.02 0.76
CA LEU A 116 4.10 -5.02 0.25
C LEU A 116 4.21 -4.21 -1.06
N LEU A 117 3.31 -4.46 -2.02
CA LEU A 117 3.23 -3.70 -3.27
C LEU A 117 3.05 -2.19 -2.99
N LYS A 118 2.15 -1.83 -2.06
CA LYS A 118 1.95 -0.44 -1.66
C LYS A 118 3.21 0.18 -1.03
N VAL A 119 4.02 -0.59 -0.30
CA VAL A 119 5.32 -0.12 0.22
C VAL A 119 6.28 0.11 -0.94
N ILE A 120 6.42 -0.87 -1.85
CA ILE A 120 7.25 -0.76 -3.05
C ILE A 120 6.88 0.48 -3.88
N ASP A 121 5.59 0.71 -4.16
CA ASP A 121 5.15 1.85 -4.96
C ASP A 121 5.40 3.21 -4.28
N LYS A 122 5.39 3.23 -2.94
CA LYS A 122 5.57 4.46 -2.16
C LYS A 122 7.03 4.77 -1.84
N THR A 123 7.87 3.75 -1.73
CA THR A 123 9.29 3.92 -1.40
C THR A 123 10.01 4.52 -2.61
N LYS A 124 10.34 5.80 -2.49
CA LYS A 124 11.09 6.57 -3.49
C LYS A 124 12.32 7.16 -2.82
N PRO A 125 13.43 7.33 -3.57
CA PRO A 125 14.58 8.05 -3.05
C PRO A 125 14.12 9.43 -2.59
N SER A 126 14.40 9.73 -1.32
CA SER A 126 14.00 10.98 -0.72
C SER A 126 14.87 12.09 -1.27
N TYR A 127 14.41 12.79 -2.30
CA TYR A 127 15.08 13.98 -2.81
C TYR A 127 14.78 15.16 -1.90
N TRP A 128 15.27 15.14 -0.65
CA TRP A 128 15.19 16.30 0.24
C TRP A 128 15.79 17.56 -0.40
N TRP A 129 16.73 17.40 -1.35
CA TRP A 129 17.20 18.50 -2.19
C TRP A 129 16.11 19.20 -3.00
N THR A 130 15.04 18.53 -3.42
CA THR A 130 13.91 19.19 -4.11
C THR A 130 13.06 20.04 -3.15
N LEU A 131 12.88 19.58 -1.92
CA LEU A 131 12.20 20.35 -0.87
C LEU A 131 13.07 21.51 -0.37
N ILE A 132 14.37 21.29 -0.21
CA ILE A 132 15.35 22.31 0.15
C ILE A 132 15.48 23.33 -0.98
N ALA A 133 15.56 22.91 -2.24
CA ALA A 133 15.54 23.82 -3.39
C ALA A 133 14.22 24.58 -3.50
N GLY A 134 13.08 23.92 -3.23
CA GLY A 134 11.77 24.56 -3.15
C GLY A 134 11.69 25.61 -2.03
N ALA A 135 12.21 25.31 -0.85
CA ALA A 135 12.25 26.21 0.30
C ALA A 135 13.26 27.35 0.11
N LEU A 136 14.45 27.07 -0.43
CA LEU A 136 15.46 28.09 -0.72
C LEU A 136 15.02 28.99 -1.87
N SER A 137 14.35 28.45 -2.89
CA SER A 137 13.78 29.25 -3.97
C SER A 137 12.64 30.13 -3.46
N SER A 138 11.78 29.64 -2.56
CA SER A 138 10.70 30.45 -1.99
C SER A 138 11.21 31.54 -1.02
N ILE A 139 12.21 31.24 -0.19
CA ILE A 139 12.88 32.21 0.68
C ILE A 139 13.67 33.24 -0.14
N GLY A 140 14.35 32.78 -1.21
CA GLY A 140 15.08 33.65 -2.14
C GLY A 140 14.15 34.58 -2.89
N LEU A 141 13.04 34.07 -3.42
CA LEU A 141 11.98 34.86 -4.06
C LEU A 141 11.33 35.84 -3.07
N GLY A 142 11.06 35.40 -1.83
CA GLY A 142 10.48 36.25 -0.79
C GLY A 142 11.42 37.38 -0.35
N SER A 143 12.71 37.08 -0.16
CA SER A 143 13.72 38.07 0.22
C SER A 143 14.01 39.07 -0.89
N TRP A 144 14.06 38.59 -2.15
CA TRP A 144 14.17 39.44 -3.32
C TRP A 144 12.95 40.35 -3.48
N ALA A 145 11.73 39.81 -3.30
CA ALA A 145 10.49 40.58 -3.38
C ALA A 145 10.34 41.62 -2.25
N TYR A 146 10.85 41.32 -1.05
CA TYR A 146 10.84 42.26 0.07
C TYR A 146 11.85 43.40 -0.16
N ASN A 147 13.08 43.07 -0.56
CA ASN A 147 14.16 44.07 -0.71
C ASN A 147 13.99 44.95 -1.96
N SER A 148 13.34 44.45 -3.01
CA SER A 148 13.02 45.24 -4.21
C SER A 148 11.82 46.17 -4.04
N GLY A 149 11.17 46.19 -2.87
CA GLY A 149 9.91 46.92 -2.66
C GLY A 149 8.71 46.30 -3.35
N ALA A 150 8.86 45.12 -3.96
CA ALA A 150 7.82 44.41 -4.68
C ALA A 150 6.73 43.83 -3.76
N GLY A 151 6.89 43.83 -2.43
CA GLY A 151 5.82 43.43 -1.50
C GLY A 151 4.55 44.28 -1.65
N HIS A 152 4.69 45.59 -1.87
CA HIS A 152 3.55 46.46 -2.19
C HIS A 152 3.02 46.20 -3.60
N ALA A 153 3.91 45.89 -4.56
CA ALA A 153 3.54 45.47 -5.90
C ALA A 153 2.82 44.11 -5.92
N ILE A 154 3.10 43.19 -4.99
CA ILE A 154 2.40 41.90 -4.83
C ILE A 154 1.01 42.12 -4.25
N LEU A 155 0.83 43.02 -3.27
CA LEU A 155 -0.49 43.40 -2.79
C LEU A 155 -1.32 44.08 -3.88
N ILE A 156 -0.72 45.01 -4.63
CA ILE A 156 -1.34 45.63 -5.80
C ILE A 156 -1.59 44.59 -6.91
N TRP A 157 -0.71 43.59 -7.08
CA TRP A 157 -0.89 42.49 -8.02
C TRP A 157 -2.01 41.56 -7.58
N ILE A 158 -2.15 41.26 -6.29
CA ILE A 158 -3.28 40.50 -5.72
C ILE A 158 -4.57 41.30 -5.87
N GLU A 159 -4.56 42.61 -5.60
CA GLU A 159 -5.72 43.48 -5.78
C GLU A 159 -6.09 43.65 -7.27
N ARG A 160 -5.11 43.58 -8.16
CA ARG A 160 -5.29 43.63 -9.62
C ARG A 160 -5.62 42.27 -10.23
N ILE A 161 -5.23 41.17 -9.59
CA ILE A 161 -5.53 39.80 -10.00
C ILE A 161 -6.80 39.28 -9.36
N ALA A 162 -7.17 39.70 -8.16
CA ALA A 162 -8.39 39.27 -7.51
C ALA A 162 -9.62 39.54 -8.39
N PRO A 163 -9.80 40.69 -9.06
CA PRO A 163 -10.92 40.90 -9.97
C PRO A 163 -10.92 39.95 -11.19
N PRO A 164 -9.83 39.78 -11.98
CA PRO A 164 -9.81 38.80 -13.06
C PRO A 164 -9.77 37.35 -12.59
N LEU A 165 -9.30 37.05 -11.37
CA LEU A 165 -9.34 35.71 -10.78
C LEU A 165 -10.73 35.39 -10.24
N ILE A 166 -11.44 36.36 -9.66
CA ILE A 166 -12.87 36.29 -9.29
C ILE A 166 -13.72 36.22 -10.54
N HIS A 167 -13.37 36.95 -11.60
CA HIS A 167 -14.03 36.85 -12.90
C HIS A 167 -13.69 35.51 -13.57
N TRP A 168 -12.46 35.02 -13.47
CA TRP A 168 -12.08 33.70 -13.94
C TRP A 168 -12.76 32.63 -13.08
N LEU A 169 -12.95 32.83 -11.78
CA LEU A 169 -13.71 31.98 -10.88
C LEU A 169 -15.20 32.05 -11.19
N SER A 170 -15.76 33.20 -11.56
CA SER A 170 -17.16 33.32 -11.97
C SER A 170 -17.39 32.68 -13.33
N LYS A 171 -16.40 32.79 -14.24
CA LYS A 171 -16.34 32.07 -15.52
C LYS A 171 -16.10 30.58 -15.27
N SER A 172 -15.36 30.22 -14.23
CA SER A 172 -15.16 28.84 -13.77
C SER A 172 -16.36 28.30 -12.98
N VAL A 173 -17.21 29.16 -12.42
CA VAL A 173 -18.54 28.83 -11.89
C VAL A 173 -19.50 28.59 -13.06
N SER A 174 -19.33 29.31 -14.17
CA SER A 174 -19.90 28.92 -15.46
C SER A 174 -19.34 27.57 -15.96
N ILE A 175 -18.10 27.21 -15.62
CA ILE A 175 -17.53 25.86 -15.84
C ILE A 175 -18.01 24.87 -14.76
N LEU A 176 -18.45 25.28 -13.56
CA LEU A 176 -19.10 24.41 -12.57
C LEU A 176 -20.43 23.86 -13.11
N ARG A 177 -21.07 24.54 -14.07
CA ARG A 177 -22.19 23.96 -14.83
C ARG A 177 -21.77 22.66 -15.55
N ASN A 178 -20.49 22.51 -15.85
CA ASN A 178 -19.87 21.31 -16.41
C ASN A 178 -19.21 20.41 -15.34
N MET A 179 -19.35 20.66 -14.03
CA MET A 179 -18.84 19.73 -13.01
C MET A 179 -19.42 18.32 -13.19
N PRO A 180 -20.72 18.15 -13.47
CA PRO A 180 -21.24 16.82 -13.74
C PRO A 180 -20.60 16.18 -14.98
N LEU A 181 -20.17 16.96 -16.00
CA LEU A 181 -19.42 16.46 -17.16
C LEU A 181 -18.04 15.95 -16.75
N LEU A 182 -17.33 16.68 -15.89
CA LEU A 182 -16.06 16.21 -15.32
C LEU A 182 -16.26 14.91 -14.52
N GLY A 183 -17.37 14.81 -13.76
CA GLY A 183 -17.79 13.60 -13.07
C GLY A 183 -18.02 12.42 -14.02
N VAL A 184 -18.67 12.64 -15.16
CA VAL A 184 -18.84 11.62 -16.22
C VAL A 184 -17.49 11.18 -16.78
N ILE A 185 -16.61 12.12 -17.17
CA ILE A 185 -15.30 11.82 -17.74
C ILE A 185 -14.46 11.01 -16.75
N TYR A 186 -14.36 11.47 -15.50
CA TYR A 186 -13.59 10.82 -14.45
C TYR A 186 -14.08 9.40 -14.18
N ASN A 187 -15.40 9.20 -13.99
CA ASN A 187 -15.93 7.87 -13.71
C ASN A 187 -15.85 6.93 -14.93
N SER A 188 -15.94 7.46 -16.15
CA SER A 188 -15.76 6.67 -17.39
C SER A 188 -14.32 6.21 -17.56
N LEU A 189 -13.35 7.09 -17.32
CA LEU A 189 -11.92 6.74 -17.34
C LEU A 189 -11.59 5.74 -16.24
N THR A 190 -12.11 5.96 -15.03
CA THR A 190 -11.91 5.05 -13.90
C THR A 190 -12.51 3.67 -14.19
N LEU A 191 -13.72 3.61 -14.76
CA LEU A 191 -14.36 2.35 -15.14
C LEU A 191 -13.56 1.63 -16.23
N SER A 192 -13.13 2.35 -17.26
CA SER A 192 -12.29 1.80 -18.33
C SER A 192 -10.96 1.25 -17.80
N TRP A 193 -10.35 1.96 -16.85
CA TRP A 193 -9.14 1.52 -16.16
C TRP A 193 -9.37 0.25 -15.36
N ILE A 194 -10.47 0.16 -14.60
CA ILE A 194 -10.83 -1.02 -13.81
C ILE A 194 -11.11 -2.23 -14.71
N TRP A 195 -11.81 -2.04 -15.83
CA TRP A 195 -12.02 -3.09 -16.83
C TRP A 195 -10.70 -3.56 -17.43
N ARG A 196 -9.87 -2.62 -17.88
CA ARG A 196 -8.55 -2.94 -18.42
C ARG A 196 -7.71 -3.70 -17.40
N SER A 197 -7.62 -3.23 -16.17
CA SER A 197 -6.78 -3.87 -15.15
C SER A 197 -7.31 -5.25 -14.76
N THR A 198 -8.63 -5.41 -14.63
CA THR A 198 -9.23 -6.70 -14.25
C THR A 198 -9.17 -7.72 -15.39
N LEU A 199 -9.30 -7.29 -16.65
CA LEU A 199 -9.27 -8.18 -17.82
C LEU A 199 -7.84 -8.48 -18.31
N ALA A 200 -6.91 -7.53 -18.17
CA ALA A 200 -5.53 -7.71 -18.59
C ALA A 200 -4.69 -8.46 -17.54
N TYR A 201 -4.96 -8.26 -16.24
CA TYR A 201 -4.20 -8.86 -15.15
C TYR A 201 -5.02 -9.95 -14.43
N GLY A 202 -4.78 -11.21 -14.79
CA GLY A 202 -5.39 -12.36 -14.12
C GLY A 202 -5.30 -13.64 -14.92
N THR A 203 -4.52 -14.61 -14.43
CA THR A 203 -4.32 -15.89 -15.13
C THR A 203 -5.49 -16.87 -14.93
N THR A 204 -6.33 -16.62 -13.92
CA THR A 204 -7.49 -17.43 -13.58
C THR A 204 -8.78 -16.59 -13.50
N THR A 205 -9.84 -17.07 -14.16
CA THR A 205 -11.21 -16.54 -14.08
C THR A 205 -11.81 -16.89 -12.72
N ASN A 206 -11.39 -16.18 -11.68
CA ASN A 206 -11.93 -16.36 -10.34
C ASN A 206 -13.35 -15.76 -10.28
N PRO A 207 -14.40 -16.49 -9.85
CA PRO A 207 -15.76 -15.95 -9.73
C PRO A 207 -15.81 -14.69 -8.84
N ARG A 208 -14.87 -14.56 -7.91
CA ARG A 208 -14.68 -13.34 -7.10
C ARG A 208 -14.33 -12.11 -7.93
N LYS A 209 -13.54 -12.26 -9.00
CA LYS A 209 -13.16 -11.17 -9.92
C LYS A 209 -14.39 -10.68 -10.69
N VAL A 210 -15.16 -11.61 -11.25
CA VAL A 210 -16.40 -11.29 -12.00
C VAL A 210 -17.41 -10.57 -11.10
N TYR A 211 -17.62 -11.10 -9.89
CA TYR A 211 -18.45 -10.45 -8.88
C TYR A 211 -17.96 -9.03 -8.55
N TYR A 212 -16.66 -8.85 -8.30
CA TYR A 212 -16.10 -7.54 -7.96
C TYR A 212 -16.28 -6.54 -9.11
N LEU A 213 -16.02 -6.98 -10.34
CA LEU A 213 -16.15 -6.20 -11.55
C LEU A 213 -17.60 -5.80 -11.81
N PHE A 214 -18.56 -6.71 -11.61
CA PHE A 214 -19.98 -6.45 -11.76
C PHE A 214 -20.45 -5.30 -10.84
N PHE A 215 -20.18 -5.39 -9.53
CA PHE A 215 -20.61 -4.35 -8.59
C PHE A 215 -19.91 -3.02 -8.83
N GLU A 216 -18.62 -3.03 -9.17
CA GLU A 216 -17.89 -1.80 -9.50
C GLU A 216 -18.44 -1.14 -10.77
N THR A 217 -18.75 -1.94 -11.78
CA THR A 217 -19.39 -1.47 -13.02
C THR A 217 -20.76 -0.90 -12.74
N LEU A 218 -21.58 -1.57 -11.93
CA LEU A 218 -22.90 -1.11 -11.54
C LEU A 218 -22.82 0.24 -10.81
N ALA A 219 -21.96 0.36 -9.80
CA ALA A 219 -21.74 1.60 -9.05
C ALA A 219 -21.34 2.75 -9.99
N LYS A 220 -20.31 2.54 -10.81
CA LYS A 220 -19.81 3.58 -11.73
C LYS A 220 -20.83 3.96 -12.79
N THR A 221 -21.59 3.00 -13.32
CA THR A 221 -22.63 3.27 -14.32
C THR A 221 -23.77 4.08 -13.71
N LEU A 222 -24.25 3.72 -12.52
CA LEU A 222 -25.26 4.49 -11.78
C LEU A 222 -24.77 5.92 -11.51
N THR A 223 -23.51 6.09 -11.11
CA THR A 223 -22.88 7.39 -10.90
C THR A 223 -22.80 8.20 -12.20
N ILE A 224 -22.43 7.59 -13.33
CA ILE A 224 -22.37 8.24 -14.65
C ILE A 224 -23.77 8.70 -15.07
N ILE A 225 -24.78 7.83 -14.95
CA ILE A 225 -26.18 8.19 -15.27
C ILE A 225 -26.65 9.33 -14.37
N ALA A 226 -26.33 9.30 -13.07
CA ALA A 226 -26.67 10.37 -12.13
C ALA A 226 -26.07 11.71 -12.57
N TYR A 227 -24.79 11.73 -12.96
CA TYR A 227 -24.15 12.94 -13.47
C TYR A 227 -24.73 13.40 -14.82
N LEU A 228 -25.06 12.49 -15.74
CA LEU A 228 -25.71 12.84 -17.01
C LEU A 228 -27.10 13.44 -16.78
N LEU A 229 -27.90 12.87 -15.87
CA LEU A 229 -29.21 13.43 -15.50
C LEU A 229 -29.05 14.79 -14.82
N ALA A 230 -28.04 14.96 -13.95
CA ALA A 230 -27.72 16.26 -13.35
C ALA A 230 -27.29 17.29 -14.39
N LEU A 231 -26.54 16.90 -15.44
CA LEU A 231 -26.22 17.78 -16.58
C LEU A 231 -27.49 18.23 -17.31
N MET A 232 -28.39 17.29 -17.64
CA MET A 232 -29.63 17.61 -18.35
C MET A 232 -30.55 18.51 -17.53
N ALA A 233 -30.52 18.40 -16.20
CA ALA A 233 -31.25 19.27 -15.28
C ALA A 233 -30.56 20.62 -15.02
N ILE A 234 -29.59 21.04 -15.85
CA ILE A 234 -28.85 22.31 -15.74
C ILE A 234 -28.11 22.42 -14.39
N GLY A 235 -27.71 21.29 -13.81
CA GLY A 235 -27.02 21.24 -12.53
C GLY A 235 -27.93 21.31 -11.30
N HIS A 236 -29.26 21.37 -11.47
CA HIS A 236 -30.16 21.15 -10.34
C HIS A 236 -30.18 19.67 -9.98
N MET A 237 -29.78 19.36 -8.75
CA MET A 237 -29.82 18.00 -8.22
C MET A 237 -31.28 17.62 -7.92
N THR A 238 -31.97 17.04 -8.90
CA THR A 238 -33.32 16.53 -8.71
C THR A 238 -33.30 15.23 -7.90
N ILE A 239 -34.47 14.80 -7.42
CA ILE A 239 -34.62 13.58 -6.61
C ILE A 239 -34.04 12.35 -7.34
N ILE A 240 -34.19 12.28 -8.67
CA ILE A 240 -33.77 11.12 -9.47
C ILE A 240 -32.23 10.93 -9.45
N PRO A 241 -31.38 11.91 -9.84
CA PRO A 241 -29.93 11.85 -9.64
C PRO A 241 -29.53 11.53 -8.21
N ALA A 242 -30.20 12.12 -7.20
CA ALA A 242 -29.89 11.85 -5.80
C ALA A 242 -30.12 10.36 -5.45
N CYS A 243 -31.26 9.79 -5.86
CA CYS A 243 -31.54 8.37 -5.71
C CYS A 243 -30.49 7.48 -6.42
N LEU A 244 -30.01 7.88 -7.60
CA LEU A 244 -28.97 7.13 -8.31
C LEU A 244 -27.60 7.20 -7.63
N PHE A 245 -27.21 8.35 -7.07
CA PHE A 245 -26.00 8.45 -6.25
C PHE A 245 -26.12 7.59 -4.99
N ILE A 246 -27.26 7.61 -4.31
CA ILE A 246 -27.53 6.75 -3.16
C ILE A 246 -27.47 5.27 -3.57
N ALA A 247 -28.08 4.90 -4.69
CA ALA A 247 -28.05 3.53 -5.21
C ALA A 247 -26.62 3.09 -5.56
N SER A 248 -25.80 3.98 -6.13
CA SER A 248 -24.38 3.73 -6.37
C SER A 248 -23.63 3.47 -5.05
N SER A 249 -23.78 4.35 -4.05
CA SER A 249 -23.15 4.14 -2.73
C SER A 249 -23.64 2.87 -2.04
N PHE A 250 -24.93 2.55 -2.19
CA PHE A 250 -25.51 1.32 -1.67
C PHE A 250 -24.90 0.08 -2.34
N SER A 251 -24.64 0.12 -3.65
CA SER A 251 -24.00 -0.99 -4.35
C SER A 251 -22.58 -1.29 -3.83
N ASP A 252 -21.82 -0.27 -3.41
CA ASP A 252 -20.51 -0.45 -2.75
C ASP A 252 -20.63 -1.10 -1.37
N VAL A 253 -21.69 -0.78 -0.63
CA VAL A 253 -21.99 -1.39 0.67
C VAL A 253 -22.37 -2.86 0.47
N VAL A 254 -23.32 -3.14 -0.43
CA VAL A 254 -23.72 -4.52 -0.78
C VAL A 254 -22.51 -5.33 -1.22
N LYS A 255 -21.67 -4.77 -2.11
CA LYS A 255 -20.42 -5.38 -2.56
C LYS A 255 -19.53 -5.80 -1.39
N SER A 256 -19.39 -4.91 -0.41
CA SER A 256 -18.55 -5.12 0.77
C SER A 256 -19.18 -6.18 1.70
N VAL A 257 -20.50 -6.14 1.90
CA VAL A 257 -21.24 -7.13 2.70
C VAL A 257 -21.18 -8.52 2.07
N CYS A 258 -21.44 -8.70 0.76
CA CYS A 258 -21.32 -10.06 0.20
C CYS A 258 -19.87 -10.52 0.13
N SER A 259 -18.87 -9.63 -0.02
CA SER A 259 -17.47 -10.04 0.14
C SER A 259 -17.17 -10.55 1.54
N LEU A 260 -17.74 -9.93 2.58
CA LEU A 260 -17.63 -10.41 3.96
C LEU A 260 -18.31 -11.76 4.10
N PHE A 261 -19.51 -11.93 3.55
CA PHE A 261 -20.22 -13.19 3.58
C PHE A 261 -19.46 -14.32 2.88
N ILE A 262 -18.91 -14.07 1.68
CA ILE A 262 -18.06 -15.03 0.96
C ILE A 262 -16.83 -15.39 1.80
N ASN A 263 -16.12 -14.39 2.34
CA ASN A 263 -14.96 -14.62 3.19
C ASN A 263 -15.33 -15.41 4.47
N TYR A 264 -16.51 -15.16 5.04
CA TYR A 264 -17.01 -15.86 6.22
C TYR A 264 -17.41 -17.31 5.92
N GLN A 265 -18.01 -17.57 4.77
CA GLN A 265 -18.28 -18.94 4.32
C GLN A 265 -16.96 -19.70 4.09
N GLN A 266 -15.97 -19.06 3.47
CA GLN A 266 -14.62 -19.64 3.33
C GLN A 266 -13.98 -19.92 4.70
N LYS A 267 -14.23 -19.07 5.71
CA LYS A 267 -13.80 -19.29 7.09
C LYS A 267 -14.35 -20.59 7.67
N LYS A 268 -15.64 -20.90 7.45
CA LYS A 268 -16.27 -22.11 7.96
C LYS A 268 -15.67 -23.40 7.40
N THR A 269 -15.10 -23.33 6.18
CA THR A 269 -14.43 -24.46 5.55
C THR A 269 -13.00 -24.66 6.06
N ILE A 270 -12.40 -23.65 6.70
CA ILE A 270 -11.06 -23.74 7.27
C ILE A 270 -11.23 -24.20 8.72
N ASP A 271 -10.74 -25.40 9.05
CA ASP A 271 -10.72 -25.88 10.42
C ASP A 271 -9.98 -24.86 11.31
N PHE A 272 -10.70 -24.35 12.31
CA PHE A 272 -10.20 -23.34 13.24
C PHE A 272 -9.16 -23.88 14.21
N VAL A 273 -9.06 -25.21 14.31
CA VAL A 273 -8.02 -25.85 15.09
C VAL A 273 -6.73 -25.67 14.31
N ILE A 274 -5.90 -24.72 14.76
CA ILE A 274 -4.53 -24.58 14.26
C ILE A 274 -3.82 -25.88 14.60
N ASP A 275 -3.73 -26.74 13.61
CA ASP A 275 -2.96 -27.96 13.71
C ASP A 275 -1.49 -27.55 13.76
N LYS A 276 -0.94 -27.54 14.98
CA LYS A 276 0.48 -27.21 15.21
C LYS A 276 1.42 -28.21 14.53
N SER A 277 0.92 -29.39 14.13
CA SER A 277 1.69 -30.39 13.40
C SER A 277 1.67 -30.19 11.88
N ALA A 278 0.82 -29.29 11.37
CA ALA A 278 0.75 -29.02 9.94
C ALA A 278 2.03 -28.31 9.43
N PRO A 279 2.41 -28.50 8.16
CA PRO A 279 3.53 -27.78 7.55
C PRO A 279 3.40 -26.25 7.70
N TRP A 280 4.53 -25.56 7.83
CA TRP A 280 4.59 -24.10 8.03
C TRP A 280 3.72 -23.34 7.02
N GLU A 281 3.75 -23.71 5.74
CA GLU A 281 2.95 -23.08 4.68
C GLU A 281 1.45 -23.08 4.98
N LYS A 282 0.94 -24.20 5.52
CA LYS A 282 -0.49 -24.33 5.86
C LYS A 282 -0.84 -23.44 7.05
N GLN A 283 0.02 -23.42 8.08
CA GLN A 283 -0.17 -22.56 9.25
C GLN A 283 -0.14 -21.07 8.86
N ALA A 284 0.84 -20.66 8.04
CA ALA A 284 0.95 -19.29 7.54
C ALA A 284 -0.27 -18.90 6.69
N GLN A 285 -0.75 -19.81 5.83
CA GLN A 285 -1.94 -19.56 5.02
C GLN A 285 -3.22 -19.44 5.85
N GLN A 286 -3.36 -20.23 6.92
CA GLN A 286 -4.45 -20.09 7.89
C GLN A 286 -4.40 -18.73 8.61
N ARG A 287 -3.22 -18.28 9.08
CA ARG A 287 -3.09 -16.94 9.68
C ARG A 287 -3.43 -15.82 8.69
N ARG A 288 -2.98 -15.95 7.43
CA ARG A 288 -3.30 -15.00 6.34
C ARG A 288 -4.79 -14.93 6.04
N SER A 289 -5.50 -16.07 6.03
CA SER A 289 -6.94 -16.10 5.77
C SER A 289 -7.75 -15.51 6.93
N ILE A 290 -7.40 -15.84 8.18
CA ILE A 290 -8.01 -15.25 9.38
C ILE A 290 -7.85 -13.73 9.35
N ASN A 291 -6.62 -13.25 9.13
CA ASN A 291 -6.35 -11.81 9.04
C ASN A 291 -7.12 -11.13 7.90
N LEU A 292 -7.25 -11.79 6.74
CA LEU A 292 -8.03 -11.26 5.62
C LEU A 292 -9.50 -11.06 6.00
N ILE A 293 -10.08 -11.98 6.77
CA ILE A 293 -11.47 -11.90 7.21
C ILE A 293 -11.65 -10.75 8.19
N GLU A 294 -10.83 -10.66 9.24
CA GLU A 294 -10.89 -9.58 10.24
C GLU A 294 -10.68 -8.20 9.58
N ARG A 295 -9.68 -8.10 8.70
CA ARG A 295 -9.44 -6.87 7.92
C ARG A 295 -10.65 -6.51 7.07
N SER A 296 -11.30 -7.51 6.45
CA SER A 296 -12.46 -7.29 5.61
C SER A 296 -13.68 -6.82 6.42
N SER A 297 -13.88 -7.31 7.65
CA SER A 297 -14.96 -6.82 8.52
C SER A 297 -14.75 -5.38 8.95
N GLU A 298 -13.54 -5.01 9.38
CA GLU A 298 -13.24 -3.61 9.74
C GLU A 298 -13.39 -2.67 8.54
N THR A 299 -12.93 -3.09 7.37
CA THR A 299 -13.09 -2.33 6.12
C THR A 299 -14.56 -2.11 5.78
N VAL A 300 -15.42 -3.11 5.99
CA VAL A 300 -16.87 -3.02 5.74
C VAL A 300 -17.50 -2.01 6.69
N TRP A 301 -17.16 -2.04 7.99
CA TRP A 301 -17.66 -1.08 8.96
C TRP A 301 -17.29 0.36 8.62
N VAL A 302 -16.02 0.63 8.27
CA VAL A 302 -15.58 1.97 7.86
C VAL A 302 -16.33 2.44 6.61
N LYS A 303 -16.53 1.56 5.63
CA LYS A 303 -17.30 1.89 4.41
C LYS A 303 -18.77 2.14 4.70
N LEU A 304 -19.38 1.34 5.57
CA LEU A 304 -20.78 1.49 5.97
C LEU A 304 -21.02 2.80 6.69
N LEU A 305 -20.15 3.15 7.66
CA LEU A 305 -20.21 4.43 8.36
C LEU A 305 -20.04 5.60 7.40
N ALA A 306 -19.02 5.54 6.52
CA ALA A 306 -18.81 6.59 5.52
C ALA A 306 -20.02 6.76 4.58
N ALA A 307 -20.59 5.65 4.10
CA ALA A 307 -21.79 5.67 3.26
C ALA A 307 -23.02 6.22 4.01
N GLY A 308 -23.17 5.89 5.29
CA GLY A 308 -24.21 6.43 6.16
C GLY A 308 -24.10 7.95 6.32
N PHE A 309 -22.89 8.45 6.62
CA PHE A 309 -22.64 9.88 6.72
C PHE A 309 -22.89 10.60 5.39
N THR A 310 -22.38 10.09 4.27
CA THR A 310 -22.63 10.72 2.96
C THR A 310 -24.12 10.75 2.61
N THR A 311 -24.86 9.68 2.92
CA THR A 311 -26.31 9.61 2.67
C THR A 311 -27.07 10.62 3.53
N LEU A 312 -26.72 10.73 4.82
CA LEU A 312 -27.31 11.71 5.73
C LEU A 312 -27.06 13.14 5.24
N THR A 313 -25.83 13.42 4.81
CA THR A 313 -25.42 14.70 4.25
C THR A 313 -26.18 15.06 2.97
N VAL A 314 -26.36 14.11 2.04
CA VAL A 314 -27.16 14.31 0.81
C VAL A 314 -28.65 14.48 1.14
N ALA A 315 -29.21 13.69 2.06
CA ALA A 315 -30.60 13.81 2.48
C ALA A 315 -30.89 15.19 3.10
N PHE A 316 -29.97 15.70 3.92
CA PHE A 316 -30.04 17.04 4.47
C PHE A 316 -30.06 18.13 3.39
N MET A 317 -29.26 17.98 2.32
CA MET A 317 -29.31 18.89 1.17
C MET A 317 -30.64 18.84 0.41
N CYS A 318 -31.28 17.68 0.36
CA CYS A 318 -32.55 17.52 -0.37
C CYS A 318 -33.74 18.12 0.38
N LEU A 319 -33.67 18.19 1.72
CA LEU A 319 -34.76 18.70 2.56
C LEU A 319 -34.74 20.22 2.72
N ILE A 320 -33.56 20.84 2.67
CA ILE A 320 -33.40 22.28 2.88
C ILE A 320 -33.11 22.95 1.53
N PRO A 321 -33.84 24.01 1.14
CA PRO A 321 -33.58 24.74 -0.09
C PRO A 321 -32.10 25.12 -0.19
N PRO A 322 -31.45 24.92 -1.35
CA PRO A 322 -30.02 25.11 -1.47
C PRO A 322 -29.66 26.58 -1.29
N SER A 323 -29.11 26.92 -0.13
CA SER A 323 -28.33 28.16 0.02
C SER A 323 -26.88 27.88 -0.38
N PHE A 324 -26.21 28.88 -0.93
CA PHE A 324 -24.80 28.77 -1.32
C PHE A 324 -23.92 28.31 -0.14
N PHE A 325 -24.14 28.91 1.04
CA PHE A 325 -23.40 28.56 2.26
C PHE A 325 -23.64 27.12 2.71
N LEU A 326 -24.89 26.63 2.65
CA LEU A 326 -25.21 25.25 2.99
C LEU A 326 -24.59 24.28 1.97
N SER A 327 -24.55 24.66 0.70
CA SER A 327 -23.91 23.87 -0.36
C SER A 327 -22.40 23.73 -0.16
N VAL A 328 -21.71 24.83 0.12
CA VAL A 328 -20.26 24.85 0.43
C VAL A 328 -19.97 24.06 1.71
N SER A 329 -20.77 24.25 2.77
CA SER A 329 -20.63 23.49 4.01
C SER A 329 -20.79 21.99 3.76
N CYS A 330 -21.79 21.60 2.99
CA CYS A 330 -22.06 20.20 2.67
C CYS A 330 -20.92 19.54 1.85
N LEU A 331 -20.42 20.23 0.82
CA LEU A 331 -19.26 19.77 0.06
C LEU A 331 -18.03 19.62 0.95
N THR A 332 -17.86 20.53 1.92
CA THR A 332 -16.77 20.44 2.91
C THR A 332 -16.94 19.22 3.80
N VAL A 333 -18.14 18.94 4.30
CA VAL A 333 -18.44 17.74 5.09
C VAL A 333 -18.20 16.46 4.28
N MET A 334 -18.66 16.39 3.02
CA MET A 334 -18.39 15.24 2.15
C MET A 334 -16.88 15.03 1.91
N ALA A 335 -16.12 16.11 1.69
CA ALA A 335 -14.67 16.04 1.56
C ALA A 335 -13.99 15.53 2.84
N LEU A 336 -14.44 16.01 4.01
CA LEU A 336 -13.95 15.53 5.30
C LEU A 336 -14.27 14.06 5.55
N VAL A 337 -15.49 13.61 5.25
CA VAL A 337 -15.88 12.19 5.34
C VAL A 337 -15.02 11.33 4.41
N PHE A 338 -14.76 11.80 3.19
CA PHE A 338 -13.88 11.12 2.25
C PHE A 338 -12.44 11.00 2.77
N LEU A 339 -11.86 12.09 3.29
CA LEU A 339 -10.52 12.09 3.88
C LEU A 339 -10.45 11.19 5.12
N ALA A 340 -11.44 11.26 6.00
CA ALA A 340 -11.54 10.42 7.19
C ALA A 340 -11.63 8.94 6.81
N LYS A 341 -12.49 8.58 5.84
CA LYS A 341 -12.58 7.21 5.29
C LYS A 341 -11.22 6.75 4.76
N HIS A 342 -10.53 7.56 3.96
CA HIS A 342 -9.23 7.19 3.40
C HIS A 342 -8.15 7.01 4.47
N SER A 343 -8.11 7.90 5.47
CA SER A 343 -7.20 7.81 6.60
C SER A 343 -7.45 6.55 7.44
N LEU A 344 -8.72 6.30 7.82
CA LEU A 344 -9.11 5.13 8.59
C LEU A 344 -8.82 3.82 7.84
N LEU A 345 -9.14 3.73 6.55
CA LEU A 345 -8.82 2.55 5.74
C LEU A 345 -7.31 2.34 5.63
N ALA A 346 -6.52 3.40 5.50
CA ALA A 346 -5.06 3.28 5.49
C ALA A 346 -4.52 2.74 6.82
N SER A 347 -5.03 3.25 7.94
CA SER A 347 -4.68 2.80 9.29
C SER A 347 -5.08 1.35 9.54
N VAL A 348 -6.30 0.95 9.18
CA VAL A 348 -6.77 -0.44 9.25
C VAL A 348 -5.86 -1.35 8.44
N HIS A 349 -5.52 -0.98 7.20
CA HIS A 349 -4.63 -1.80 6.37
C HIS A 349 -3.23 -1.96 6.97
N GLU A 350 -2.68 -0.93 7.61
CA GLU A 350 -1.39 -1.00 8.29
C GLU A 350 -1.44 -1.86 9.55
N LEU A 351 -2.43 -1.63 10.42
CA LEU A 351 -2.62 -2.41 11.66
C LEU A 351 -2.74 -3.90 11.37
N PHE A 352 -3.56 -4.30 10.38
CA PHE A 352 -3.70 -5.70 10.00
C PHE A 352 -2.52 -6.26 9.21
N ALA A 353 -1.68 -5.40 8.62
CA ALA A 353 -0.41 -5.85 8.06
C ALA A 353 0.58 -6.16 9.20
N VAL A 354 0.70 -5.29 10.22
CA VAL A 354 1.55 -5.52 11.40
C VAL A 354 1.09 -6.77 12.13
N LYS A 355 -0.21 -6.87 12.45
CA LYS A 355 -0.79 -8.03 13.13
C LYS A 355 -0.53 -9.34 12.39
N LEU A 356 -0.62 -9.32 11.06
CA LEU A 356 -0.30 -10.47 10.23
C LEU A 356 1.16 -10.87 10.35
N GLN A 357 2.10 -9.92 10.25
CA GLN A 357 3.52 -10.22 10.35
C GLN A 357 3.88 -10.79 11.72
N VAL A 358 3.35 -10.21 12.80
CA VAL A 358 3.51 -10.75 14.16
C VAL A 358 2.95 -12.17 14.25
N SER A 359 1.74 -12.41 13.73
CA SER A 359 1.11 -13.74 13.76
C SER A 359 1.85 -14.80 12.95
N ILE A 360 2.52 -14.41 11.86
CA ILE A 360 3.36 -15.34 11.07
C ILE A 360 4.68 -15.58 11.77
N ASN A 361 5.29 -14.54 12.35
CA ASN A 361 6.53 -14.65 13.12
C ASN A 361 6.38 -15.57 14.34
N GLU A 362 5.20 -15.58 14.98
CA GLU A 362 4.86 -16.49 16.08
C GLU A 362 4.87 -17.98 15.69
N ILE A 363 4.68 -18.31 14.41
CA ILE A 363 4.80 -19.71 13.92
C ILE A 363 6.26 -20.15 14.01
N GLY A 364 7.19 -19.20 13.95
CA GLY A 364 8.60 -19.44 13.81
C GLY A 364 9.03 -19.57 12.35
N PRO A 365 10.34 -19.68 12.13
CA PRO A 365 10.90 -19.91 10.80
C PRO A 365 10.44 -21.25 10.20
N PRO A 366 10.30 -21.37 8.87
CA PRO A 366 10.09 -22.68 8.24
C PRO A 366 11.35 -23.55 8.42
N ASP A 367 11.16 -24.80 8.84
CA ASP A 367 12.24 -25.79 8.97
C ASP A 367 12.62 -26.42 7.62
N ASP A 368 11.78 -26.25 6.60
CA ASP A 368 11.98 -26.82 5.27
C ASP A 368 13.10 -26.06 4.51
N PRO A 369 14.17 -26.74 4.07
CA PRO A 369 15.25 -26.11 3.31
C PRO A 369 14.77 -25.51 1.97
N ASP A 370 13.69 -26.02 1.39
CA ASP A 370 13.13 -25.48 0.14
C ASP A 370 12.50 -24.09 0.35
N LEU A 371 12.09 -23.78 1.58
CA LEU A 371 11.55 -22.47 1.99
C LEU A 371 12.63 -21.53 2.55
N ARG A 372 13.80 -22.08 2.90
CA ARG A 372 14.97 -21.33 3.39
C ARG A 372 16.22 -21.72 2.60
N PRO A 373 16.32 -21.24 1.35
CA PRO A 373 17.55 -21.43 0.60
C PRO A 373 18.71 -20.74 1.32
N VAL A 374 19.77 -21.49 1.60
CA VAL A 374 21.02 -20.95 2.13
C VAL A 374 21.68 -20.16 1.01
N ILE A 375 21.64 -18.83 1.12
CA ILE A 375 22.22 -17.95 0.10
C ILE A 375 23.43 -17.27 0.70
N VAL A 376 24.60 -17.57 0.14
CA VAL A 376 25.82 -16.83 0.38
C VAL A 376 25.79 -15.60 -0.54
N ILE A 377 25.69 -14.42 0.05
CA ILE A 377 25.78 -13.15 -0.67
C ILE A 377 27.23 -12.69 -0.53
N GLU A 378 28.04 -12.86 -1.57
CA GLU A 378 29.41 -12.32 -1.59
C GLU A 378 29.38 -10.79 -1.60
N GLU A 379 30.16 -10.15 -0.72
CA GLU A 379 30.05 -8.72 -0.42
C GLU A 379 30.72 -7.76 -1.43
N THR A 380 31.38 -8.27 -2.45
CA THR A 380 32.23 -7.48 -3.36
C THR A 380 31.70 -7.50 -4.80
N GLY A 381 31.26 -6.36 -5.32
CA GLY A 381 30.92 -6.18 -6.75
C GLY A 381 30.09 -4.90 -7.02
N PRO A 382 30.11 -4.36 -8.26
CA PRO A 382 29.34 -3.18 -8.64
C PRO A 382 27.82 -3.42 -8.60
N ALA A 383 27.05 -2.38 -8.35
CA ALA A 383 25.59 -2.46 -8.17
C ALA A 383 24.80 -2.70 -9.48
N PHE A 384 25.37 -2.31 -10.63
CA PHE A 384 24.81 -2.53 -11.96
C PHE A 384 25.88 -3.16 -12.87
N GLU A 385 25.46 -4.06 -13.79
CA GLU A 385 26.39 -4.72 -14.73
C GLU A 385 27.01 -3.75 -15.74
N GLN A 386 26.31 -2.64 -16.02
CA GLN A 386 26.76 -1.54 -16.85
C GLN A 386 26.39 -0.27 -16.10
N GLU A 387 27.30 0.22 -15.27
CA GLU A 387 27.15 1.52 -14.64
C GLU A 387 27.23 2.58 -15.75
N PRO A 388 26.13 3.28 -16.09
CA PRO A 388 26.25 4.40 -17.02
C PRO A 388 27.16 5.44 -16.35
N ASP A 389 28.09 6.02 -17.11
CA ASP A 389 29.05 7.06 -16.69
C ASP A 389 28.35 8.39 -16.29
N LEU A 390 27.06 8.34 -15.93
CA LEU A 390 26.22 9.43 -15.48
C LEU A 390 26.73 10.02 -14.16
N ALA A 391 27.35 9.22 -13.29
CA ALA A 391 27.98 9.73 -12.06
C ALA A 391 29.10 10.73 -12.38
N LYS A 392 29.90 10.50 -13.45
CA LYS A 392 30.90 11.48 -13.92
C LYS A 392 30.26 12.74 -14.51
N ILE A 393 29.14 12.59 -15.22
CA ILE A 393 28.43 13.73 -15.83
C ILE A 393 27.80 14.63 -14.74
N VAL A 394 27.19 14.04 -13.71
CA VAL A 394 26.55 14.79 -12.62
C VAL A 394 27.59 15.42 -11.70
N LEU A 395 28.68 14.71 -11.35
CA LEU A 395 29.79 15.31 -10.60
C LEU A 395 30.48 16.44 -11.39
N GLY A 396 30.67 16.27 -12.69
CA GLY A 396 31.20 17.32 -13.57
C GLY A 396 30.28 18.55 -13.65
N LEU A 397 28.96 18.37 -13.66
CA LEU A 397 28.01 19.48 -13.66
C LEU A 397 27.98 20.21 -12.31
N VAL A 398 28.07 19.48 -11.19
CA VAL A 398 28.13 20.05 -9.84
C VAL A 398 29.40 20.85 -9.64
N ASP A 399 30.57 20.34 -10.04
CA ASP A 399 31.83 21.10 -9.98
C ASP A 399 31.78 22.35 -10.88
N THR A 400 31.13 22.26 -12.05
CA THR A 400 30.95 23.41 -12.93
C THR A 400 30.03 24.46 -12.32
N VAL A 401 28.93 24.08 -11.68
CA VAL A 401 27.99 25.00 -11.03
C VAL A 401 28.59 25.59 -9.75
N VAL A 402 29.32 24.82 -8.96
CA VAL A 402 30.00 25.30 -7.75
C VAL A 402 31.11 26.29 -8.10
N ASN A 403 31.90 26.05 -9.15
CA ASN A 403 32.90 27.00 -9.64
C ASN A 403 32.29 28.30 -10.19
N VAL A 404 31.18 28.21 -10.94
CA VAL A 404 30.47 29.41 -11.46
C VAL A 404 29.84 30.25 -10.34
N VAL A 405 29.35 29.62 -9.26
CA VAL A 405 28.77 30.32 -8.11
C VAL A 405 29.84 30.93 -7.19
N THR A 406 31.04 30.35 -7.15
CA THR A 406 32.16 30.88 -6.33
C THR A 406 32.92 32.00 -7.02
N GLU A 407 32.96 32.04 -8.36
CA GLU A 407 33.64 33.13 -9.10
C GLU A 407 32.89 34.48 -9.10
N HIS A 408 31.60 34.53 -8.75
CA HIS A 408 30.78 35.76 -8.81
C HIS A 408 30.11 36.16 -7.48
N SER A 409 30.62 35.70 -6.33
CA SER A 409 30.08 36.10 -5.02
C SER A 409 30.73 37.39 -4.48
N PRO A 410 30.00 38.51 -4.30
CA PRO A 410 30.50 39.71 -3.65
C PRO A 410 30.36 39.58 -2.13
N THR A 411 31.20 38.77 -1.49
CA THR A 411 31.21 38.65 -0.02
C THR A 411 32.61 38.70 0.58
N THR A 412 33.30 39.82 0.34
CA THR A 412 34.55 40.17 1.06
C THR A 412 34.43 41.42 1.95
N ILE A 413 33.21 41.82 2.34
CA ILE A 413 32.98 43.07 3.10
C ILE A 413 32.43 42.87 4.53
N ILE A 414 32.10 41.65 4.97
CA ILE A 414 31.57 41.42 6.35
C ILE A 414 32.45 40.44 7.14
N LYS A 415 33.77 40.65 7.14
CA LYS A 415 34.71 39.96 8.06
C LYS A 415 35.52 40.91 8.96
N ARG A 416 35.19 42.20 8.98
CA ARG A 416 35.68 43.18 9.94
C ARG A 416 34.49 43.82 10.63
N LEU A 417 34.04 43.24 11.74
CA LEU A 417 33.39 43.90 12.88
C LEU A 417 32.75 42.79 13.73
N GLY A 418 33.25 42.60 14.95
CA GLY A 418 32.56 41.80 15.98
C GLY A 418 33.34 40.64 16.55
N GLY A 419 34.53 40.90 17.11
CA GLY A 419 35.13 40.02 18.10
C GLY A 419 34.53 40.27 19.50
N ARG A 420 34.05 39.21 20.13
CA ARG A 420 33.84 39.00 21.58
C ARG A 420 33.35 37.55 21.70
N GLY A 421 34.12 36.60 22.21
CA GLY A 421 34.52 36.47 23.61
C GLY A 421 33.81 35.23 24.16
N THR A 422 34.58 34.14 24.28
CA THR A 422 34.36 32.81 24.92
C THR A 422 33.50 32.80 26.19
N PRO A 423 32.94 31.65 26.69
CA PRO A 423 33.59 30.31 26.69
C PRO A 423 32.70 29.05 26.53
N GLU A 424 33.40 27.91 26.38
CA GLU A 424 32.92 26.53 26.56
C GLU A 424 32.12 26.31 27.86
N PRO A 425 31.30 25.24 27.87
CA PRO A 425 31.51 24.26 28.93
C PRO A 425 31.44 22.79 28.46
N THR A 426 32.52 22.08 28.77
CA THR A 426 32.60 20.77 29.46
C THR A 426 31.33 19.91 29.56
N SER A 427 31.44 18.66 29.07
CA SER A 427 30.82 17.46 29.66
C SER A 427 31.45 17.21 31.06
N PRO A 428 30.87 16.46 32.04
CA PRO A 428 30.47 15.05 31.89
C PRO A 428 29.33 14.57 32.84
N ILE A 429 29.04 13.27 32.79
CA ILE A 429 28.86 12.33 33.94
C ILE A 429 27.68 11.36 33.78
N ASP A 430 28.07 10.10 33.56
CA ASP A 430 27.39 8.86 33.92
C ASP A 430 26.90 8.85 35.37
N HIS A 431 25.67 8.39 35.61
CA HIS A 431 25.38 7.65 36.84
C HIS A 431 24.47 6.44 36.61
N GLN A 432 25.00 5.35 37.14
CA GLN A 432 24.51 3.99 37.26
C GLN A 432 23.34 3.81 38.25
N HIS A 433 22.68 2.65 38.08
CA HIS A 433 22.14 1.72 39.11
C HIS A 433 20.70 1.89 39.67
N PHE A 434 19.83 0.94 39.24
CA PHE A 434 19.06 -0.10 39.99
C PHE A 434 18.23 0.31 41.24
N PRO A 435 17.18 -0.45 41.67
CA PRO A 435 16.99 -1.92 41.57
C PRO A 435 15.52 -2.41 41.33
N PRO A 436 15.26 -3.73 41.40
CA PRO A 436 14.04 -4.40 40.93
C PRO A 436 13.09 -4.85 42.06
N VAL A 437 12.13 -5.71 41.68
CA VAL A 437 11.37 -6.69 42.47
C VAL A 437 9.98 -6.24 42.93
N LEU A 438 8.95 -6.96 42.44
CA LEU A 438 7.96 -7.58 43.32
C LEU A 438 7.35 -8.83 42.66
N VAL A 439 7.91 -9.98 43.02
CA VAL A 439 7.21 -11.26 43.09
C VAL A 439 6.71 -11.37 44.52
N THR A 440 5.45 -11.76 44.71
CA THR A 440 5.04 -12.45 45.94
C THR A 440 4.10 -13.62 45.65
N PRO A 441 4.20 -14.70 46.44
CA PRO A 441 3.53 -15.98 46.26
C PRO A 441 2.24 -16.09 47.12
N SER A 442 1.47 -17.15 46.90
CA SER A 442 0.83 -18.01 47.93
C SER A 442 -0.20 -18.87 47.20
N ASP A 443 0.00 -20.15 46.93
CA ASP A 443 0.06 -21.30 47.84
C ASP A 443 -1.25 -21.61 48.58
N LYS A 444 -1.51 -22.93 48.69
CA LYS A 444 -2.67 -23.68 49.25
C LYS A 444 -3.76 -24.03 48.23
N GLY A 445 -3.99 -25.28 47.84
CA GLY A 445 -3.62 -26.57 48.45
C GLY A 445 -4.90 -27.34 48.81
N SER A 446 -4.95 -28.62 48.45
CA SER A 446 -5.79 -29.72 48.96
C SER A 446 -6.07 -30.69 47.81
N GLN A 447 -5.31 -31.77 47.66
CA GLN A 447 -5.47 -33.09 48.31
C GLN A 447 -6.51 -34.01 47.64
N GLY A 448 -6.17 -35.30 47.57
CA GLY A 448 -7.03 -36.42 47.16
C GLY A 448 -6.65 -36.97 45.79
N GLN A 449 -5.65 -37.84 45.59
CA GLN A 449 -5.37 -39.16 46.18
C GLN A 449 -6.28 -40.30 45.65
N ILE A 450 -5.60 -41.30 45.08
CA ILE A 450 -5.87 -42.75 44.97
C ILE A 450 -6.88 -43.29 43.94
N THR A 451 -6.40 -44.36 43.29
CA THR A 451 -7.09 -45.62 42.88
C THR A 451 -7.28 -45.72 41.36
N GLU A 452 -6.39 -46.37 40.61
CA GLU A 452 -6.05 -47.80 40.57
C GLU A 452 -7.10 -48.64 39.82
N GLU A 453 -6.59 -49.30 38.78
CA GLU A 453 -6.98 -50.60 38.21
C GLU A 453 -8.23 -50.84 37.34
N ARG A 454 -7.92 -51.63 36.30
CA ARG A 454 -8.67 -52.65 35.56
C ARG A 454 -9.57 -52.21 34.39
N GLU A 455 -9.27 -52.58 33.15
CA GLU A 455 -9.15 -53.93 32.54
C GLU A 455 -10.52 -54.44 32.04
N ASN A 456 -10.51 -55.04 30.85
CA ASN A 456 -11.60 -55.64 30.06
C ASN A 456 -12.40 -54.67 29.17
N SER A 457 -12.68 -54.95 27.89
CA SER A 457 -12.56 -56.22 27.15
C SER A 457 -12.76 -55.98 25.65
N THR A 458 -11.95 -56.69 24.89
CA THR A 458 -12.09 -57.15 23.50
C THR A 458 -13.49 -57.65 23.09
N THR A 459 -13.96 -57.32 21.89
CA THR A 459 -14.46 -58.26 20.82
C THR A 459 -14.84 -57.45 19.57
N PHE A 460 -14.10 -57.53 18.45
CA PHE A 460 -14.27 -58.45 17.31
C PHE A 460 -15.71 -58.56 16.75
N LYS A 461 -15.93 -58.09 15.51
CA LYS A 461 -16.23 -58.94 14.34
C LYS A 461 -16.19 -58.17 13.02
N LEU A 462 -15.53 -58.81 12.04
CA LEU A 462 -15.49 -58.54 10.61
C LEU A 462 -16.54 -59.43 9.90
N ASP A 463 -16.75 -59.12 8.60
CA ASP A 463 -17.42 -59.88 7.52
C ASP A 463 -18.96 -59.81 7.53
N ASP A 464 -19.68 -59.47 6.44
CA ASP A 464 -19.40 -59.54 4.99
C ASP A 464 -19.54 -58.21 4.22
#